data_AF-A0A376SB08-F1
#
_entry.id   AF-A0A376SB08-F1
#
_cell.length_a   1.000
_cell.length_b   1.000
_cell.length_c   1.000
_cell.angle_alpha   90.00
_cell.angle_beta   90.00
_cell.angle_gamma   90.00
#
_symmetry.space_group_name_H-M   'P 1'
#
loop_
_entity.id
_entity.type
_entity.pdbx_description
1 polymer ?
#
loop_
_entity_poly.entity_id
_entity_poly.type
_entity_poly.pdbx_seq_one_letter_code
_entity_poly.pdbx_strand_id
1 'polypeptide(L)'
;MNATDGVTLTGELNTNLETDSLTYLSDVTVNGNLTNTSGAVSLQNGVAGDTLTVNGDYTGGGTLLLDSELNGDDSVSDQLVMNGNTAGNTTVVVNSITGIGEPTSTGIKVVDFAADPTQFQNNAQFSLAGSGYVNMGAYDYTLVEDNNDWYLRSQEVTPPSPPDPDPTPDPTPDPEPTPAYKPVLNAKVGGYFNNLRAANQAFVMERHDHAGGDGQTLNLRVIGGNYHYTAAGQLAQHEDTSTVQLSGDLFSGRWGADGEWMLGAVGGYSDNQGDSRSNMTGTRADNQNHGYAVGLTSSWFQHGKQKQGAWLDNWLQYAWFSNDVSEHEDDVDHYHSSGIIASLEAGYQWLPGAWCGD
;
A
#
# COMPACT_ATOMS: atom_id res chain seq x y z
N MET A 1 41.46 16.10 -3.80
CA MET A 1 41.13 17.55 -3.82
C MET A 1 40.13 17.77 -2.71
N ASN A 2 40.32 18.76 -1.82
CA ASN A 2 39.32 19.05 -0.78
C ASN A 2 38.26 19.97 -1.37
N ALA A 3 37.20 19.38 -1.90
CA ALA A 3 36.02 20.10 -2.40
C ALA A 3 34.93 20.01 -1.31
N THR A 4 34.50 21.16 -0.80
CA THR A 4 33.38 21.29 0.16
C THR A 4 32.01 21.19 -0.52
N ASP A 5 31.97 21.30 -1.85
CA ASP A 5 30.86 20.90 -2.70
C ASP A 5 31.32 19.65 -3.45
N GLY A 6 30.51 18.60 -3.46
CA GLY A 6 30.94 17.28 -3.95
C GLY A 6 31.63 17.31 -5.32
N VAL A 7 32.56 16.37 -5.55
CA VAL A 7 33.29 16.28 -6.81
C VAL A 7 32.42 15.59 -7.86
N THR A 8 32.26 16.20 -9.04
CA THR A 8 31.62 15.54 -10.19
C THR A 8 32.67 14.92 -11.10
N LEU A 9 32.52 13.65 -11.46
CA LEU A 9 33.36 12.95 -12.43
C LEU A 9 32.51 12.30 -13.53
N THR A 10 33.06 12.21 -14.73
CA THR A 10 32.45 11.55 -15.90
C THR A 10 33.54 10.86 -16.72
N GLY A 11 33.22 9.73 -17.34
CA GLY A 11 34.15 9.01 -18.22
C GLY A 11 35.18 8.15 -17.47
N GLU A 12 36.39 8.03 -18.01
CA GLU A 12 37.37 7.05 -17.52
C GLU A 12 38.42 7.68 -16.58
N LEU A 13 38.56 7.11 -15.40
CA LEU A 13 39.61 7.41 -14.44
C LEU A 13 40.68 6.31 -14.47
N ASN A 14 41.83 6.62 -15.06
CA ASN A 14 42.97 5.70 -15.19
C ASN A 14 43.84 5.58 -13.91
N THR A 15 43.21 5.67 -12.73
CA THR A 15 43.87 5.62 -11.42
C THR A 15 42.87 5.19 -10.34
N ASN A 16 43.32 5.13 -9.09
CA ASN A 16 42.46 4.83 -7.94
C ASN A 16 41.55 6.02 -7.61
N LEU A 17 40.35 5.72 -7.12
CA LEU A 17 39.42 6.69 -6.55
C LEU A 17 39.28 6.41 -5.05
N GLU A 18 39.70 7.37 -4.23
CA GLU A 18 39.45 7.36 -2.79
C GLU A 18 38.49 8.51 -2.47
N THR A 19 37.40 8.22 -1.79
CA THR A 19 36.39 9.21 -1.42
C THR A 19 36.04 9.13 0.07
N ASP A 20 36.05 10.30 0.70
CA ASP A 20 35.65 10.56 2.08
C ASP A 20 34.53 11.62 2.16
N SER A 21 34.00 12.05 1.00
CA SER A 21 33.02 13.11 0.82
C SER A 21 32.02 12.75 -0.29
N LEU A 22 31.02 13.60 -0.53
CA LEU A 22 30.04 13.34 -1.59
C LEU A 22 30.70 13.48 -2.97
N THR A 23 30.58 12.44 -3.81
CA THR A 23 31.13 12.39 -5.16
C THR A 23 30.03 11.98 -6.14
N TYR A 24 29.76 12.83 -7.13
CA TYR A 24 28.76 12.60 -8.17
C TYR A 24 29.41 11.96 -9.39
N LEU A 25 28.88 10.83 -9.85
CA LEU A 25 29.41 10.04 -10.97
C LEU A 25 28.29 9.83 -11.98
N SER A 26 28.60 10.00 -13.27
CA SER A 26 27.70 9.63 -14.38
C SER A 26 28.52 8.91 -15.43
N ASP A 27 28.15 7.67 -15.71
CA ASP A 27 28.87 6.71 -16.56
C ASP A 27 30.40 6.75 -16.36
N VAL A 28 30.84 6.42 -15.14
CA VAL A 28 32.25 6.48 -14.75
C VAL A 28 32.87 5.10 -14.72
N THR A 29 34.05 4.96 -15.32
CA THR A 29 34.90 3.77 -15.18
C THR A 29 36.15 4.11 -14.39
N VAL A 30 36.37 3.43 -13.26
CA VAL A 30 37.59 3.51 -12.46
C VAL A 30 38.47 2.32 -12.80
N ASN A 31 39.57 2.56 -13.52
CA ASN A 31 40.52 1.50 -13.91
C ASN A 31 41.44 1.04 -12.77
N GLY A 32 41.49 1.81 -11.67
CA GLY A 32 42.14 1.42 -10.42
C GLY A 32 41.15 0.91 -9.37
N ASN A 33 41.55 0.97 -8.11
CA ASN A 33 40.71 0.60 -6.98
C ASN A 33 39.76 1.74 -6.61
N LEU A 34 38.55 1.40 -6.13
CA LEU A 34 37.62 2.35 -5.51
C LEU A 34 37.54 2.07 -4.00
N THR A 35 37.86 3.08 -3.19
CA THR A 35 37.71 3.03 -1.73
C THR A 35 36.74 4.12 -1.26
N ASN A 36 35.62 3.71 -0.69
CA ASN A 36 34.65 4.57 -0.03
C ASN A 36 34.31 3.99 1.35
N THR A 37 35.13 4.32 2.36
CA THR A 37 34.96 3.77 3.71
C THR A 37 34.02 4.59 4.60
N SER A 38 33.73 5.84 4.24
CA SER A 38 32.88 6.75 5.03
C SER A 38 32.23 7.89 4.24
N GLY A 39 32.55 8.05 2.96
CA GLY A 39 32.00 9.08 2.09
C GLY A 39 30.71 8.64 1.40
N ALA A 40 30.32 9.37 0.36
CA ALA A 40 29.14 9.07 -0.42
C ALA A 40 29.47 9.10 -1.92
N VAL A 41 29.13 8.02 -2.62
CA VAL A 41 29.18 7.93 -4.08
C VAL A 41 27.76 8.03 -4.59
N SER A 42 27.46 9.03 -5.40
CA SER A 42 26.13 9.29 -5.92
C SER A 42 26.13 9.20 -7.43
N LEU A 43 25.26 8.35 -7.97
CA LEU A 43 24.92 8.33 -9.38
C LEU A 43 23.67 9.17 -9.67
N GLN A 44 23.03 9.70 -8.61
CA GLN A 44 21.79 10.44 -8.71
C GLN A 44 21.96 11.75 -9.47
N ASN A 45 21.44 11.79 -10.70
CA ASN A 45 21.40 12.96 -11.57
C ASN A 45 19.97 13.30 -12.04
N GLY A 46 18.97 12.59 -11.51
CA GLY A 46 17.56 12.70 -11.89
C GLY A 46 17.15 11.78 -13.04
N VAL A 47 18.03 10.89 -13.49
CA VAL A 47 17.82 9.93 -14.58
C VAL A 47 18.40 8.59 -14.13
N ALA A 48 17.67 7.50 -14.34
CA ALA A 48 18.17 6.17 -14.06
C ALA A 48 18.97 5.60 -15.25
N GLY A 49 19.94 4.75 -14.95
CA GLY A 49 20.69 3.95 -15.94
C GLY A 49 22.18 4.25 -16.00
N ASP A 50 22.69 5.14 -15.15
CA ASP A 50 24.12 5.41 -15.05
C ASP A 50 24.87 4.19 -14.52
N THR A 51 26.07 3.94 -15.06
CA THR A 51 26.91 2.83 -14.59
C THR A 51 28.21 3.33 -13.98
N LEU A 52 28.50 2.91 -12.74
CA LEU A 52 29.82 2.99 -12.13
C LEU A 52 30.55 1.66 -12.27
N THR A 53 31.56 1.60 -13.11
CA THR A 53 32.41 0.41 -13.27
C THR A 53 33.72 0.56 -12.50
N VAL A 54 34.06 -0.43 -11.67
CA VAL A 54 35.34 -0.54 -10.96
C VAL A 54 36.11 -1.74 -11.50
N ASN A 55 37.23 -1.49 -12.17
CA ASN A 55 38.07 -2.56 -12.74
C ASN A 55 39.14 -3.07 -11.77
N GLY A 56 39.48 -2.31 -10.73
CA GLY A 56 40.28 -2.77 -9.60
C GLY A 56 39.42 -3.32 -8.44
N ASP A 57 39.99 -3.32 -7.25
CA ASP A 57 39.29 -3.75 -6.04
C ASP A 57 38.31 -2.66 -5.53
N TYR A 58 37.15 -3.10 -5.02
CA TYR A 58 36.15 -2.25 -4.37
C TYR A 58 36.21 -2.42 -2.84
N THR A 59 36.41 -1.33 -2.11
CA THR A 59 36.32 -1.30 -0.64
C THR A 59 35.23 -0.33 -0.20
N GLY A 60 34.11 -0.89 0.24
CA GLY A 60 32.95 -0.17 0.77
C GLY A 60 33.04 0.15 2.27
N GLY A 61 31.99 0.77 2.80
CA GLY A 61 31.91 1.31 4.17
C GLY A 61 31.09 2.60 4.26
N GLY A 62 31.00 3.34 3.14
CA GLY A 62 30.20 4.54 2.98
C GLY A 62 28.83 4.29 2.31
N THR A 63 28.29 5.34 1.70
CA THR A 63 26.97 5.31 1.04
C THR A 63 27.09 5.28 -0.48
N LEU A 64 26.25 4.48 -1.13
CA LEU A 64 25.99 4.48 -2.56
C LEU A 64 24.57 5.03 -2.81
N LEU A 65 24.44 6.08 -3.60
CA LEU A 65 23.16 6.69 -3.95
C LEU A 65 22.85 6.42 -5.43
N LEU A 66 21.70 5.84 -5.70
CA LEU A 66 21.26 5.40 -7.03
C LEU A 66 19.91 6.02 -7.38
N ASP A 67 19.69 6.32 -8.66
CA ASP A 67 18.38 6.58 -9.24
C ASP A 67 17.82 5.28 -9.86
N SER A 68 16.54 4.99 -9.62
CA SER A 68 15.88 3.82 -10.19
C SER A 68 14.47 4.14 -10.66
N GLU A 69 14.05 3.50 -11.75
CA GLU A 69 12.63 3.25 -12.00
C GLU A 69 12.18 2.06 -11.14
N LEU A 70 10.98 2.13 -10.55
CA LEU A 70 10.43 1.08 -9.69
C LEU A 70 9.13 0.53 -10.28
N ASN A 71 9.27 -0.34 -11.30
CA ASN A 71 8.21 -1.18 -11.86
C ASN A 71 8.62 -2.66 -11.72
N GLY A 72 8.44 -3.48 -12.76
CA GLY A 72 8.84 -4.89 -12.77
C GLY A 72 10.35 -5.12 -12.99
N ASP A 73 10.69 -6.35 -13.35
CA ASP A 73 12.08 -6.83 -13.52
C ASP A 73 12.91 -6.04 -14.56
N ASP A 74 12.25 -5.49 -15.58
CA ASP A 74 12.91 -4.76 -16.68
C ASP A 74 13.13 -3.26 -16.38
N SER A 75 12.93 -2.83 -15.12
CA SER A 75 13.10 -1.42 -14.75
C SER A 75 14.54 -0.94 -14.92
N VAL A 76 14.71 0.28 -15.42
CA VAL A 76 16.04 0.89 -15.55
C VAL A 76 16.51 1.38 -14.18
N SER A 77 17.77 1.11 -13.84
CA SER A 77 18.38 1.50 -12.57
C SER A 77 19.84 1.85 -12.76
N ASP A 78 20.33 2.78 -11.95
CA ASP A 78 21.76 2.99 -11.82
C ASP A 78 22.44 1.75 -11.23
N GLN A 79 23.69 1.51 -11.63
CA GLN A 79 24.36 0.26 -11.34
C GLN A 79 25.81 0.46 -10.90
N LEU A 80 26.22 -0.26 -9.84
CA LEU A 80 27.63 -0.49 -9.50
C LEU A 80 28.10 -1.82 -10.09
N VAL A 81 29.10 -1.79 -10.96
CA VAL A 81 29.74 -2.97 -11.56
C VAL A 81 31.15 -3.14 -10.99
N MET A 82 31.46 -4.32 -10.44
CA MET A 82 32.74 -4.62 -9.78
C MET A 82 33.45 -5.79 -10.45
N ASN A 83 34.67 -5.57 -10.95
CA ASN A 83 35.47 -6.57 -11.66
C ASN A 83 36.70 -7.08 -10.87
N GLY A 84 36.88 -6.63 -9.62
CA GLY A 84 37.97 -7.05 -8.73
C GLY A 84 37.48 -7.63 -7.41
N ASN A 85 38.34 -7.72 -6.40
CA ASN A 85 37.92 -8.15 -5.06
C ASN A 85 37.03 -7.09 -4.42
N THR A 86 36.05 -7.52 -3.64
CA THR A 86 35.14 -6.62 -2.92
C THR A 86 35.22 -6.85 -1.42
N ALA A 87 35.09 -5.78 -0.64
CA ALA A 87 35.05 -5.83 0.82
C ALA A 87 34.25 -4.65 1.40
N GLY A 88 33.81 -4.79 2.65
CA GLY A 88 33.15 -3.72 3.40
C GLY A 88 31.63 -3.71 3.27
N ASN A 89 30.98 -2.87 4.07
CA ASN A 89 29.52 -2.78 4.15
C ASN A 89 29.07 -1.43 3.59
N THR A 90 28.32 -1.43 2.49
CA THR A 90 27.86 -0.22 1.82
C THR A 90 26.38 0.00 2.06
N THR A 91 26.02 1.18 2.53
CA THR A 91 24.61 1.59 2.62
C THR A 91 24.13 2.07 1.25
N VAL A 92 23.03 1.53 0.76
CA VAL A 92 22.43 1.91 -0.52
C VAL A 92 21.22 2.82 -0.27
N VAL A 93 21.21 3.99 -0.91
CA VAL A 93 20.05 4.89 -0.96
C VAL A 93 19.53 4.85 -2.39
N VAL A 94 18.25 4.50 -2.55
CA VAL A 94 17.59 4.49 -3.85
C VAL A 94 16.64 5.67 -3.90
N ASN A 95 16.80 6.52 -4.90
CA ASN A 95 15.85 7.56 -5.24
C ASN A 95 14.99 7.06 -6.40
N SER A 96 13.68 7.00 -6.18
CA SER A 96 12.77 6.54 -7.23
C SER A 96 12.42 7.69 -8.16
N ILE A 97 12.81 7.60 -9.43
CA ILE A 97 12.57 8.65 -10.43
C ILE A 97 11.21 8.50 -11.10
N THR A 98 10.81 7.26 -11.42
CA THR A 98 9.48 6.94 -11.94
C THR A 98 9.03 5.55 -11.47
N GLY A 99 7.76 5.24 -11.70
CA GLY A 99 7.20 3.91 -11.45
C GLY A 99 5.82 3.98 -10.81
N ILE A 100 5.11 2.86 -10.87
CA ILE A 100 3.87 2.63 -10.11
C ILE A 100 4.01 1.48 -9.11
N GLY A 101 5.15 0.79 -9.12
CA GLY A 101 5.40 -0.41 -8.35
C GLY A 101 4.74 -1.61 -9.01
N GLU A 102 5.51 -2.66 -9.24
CA GLU A 102 5.02 -3.93 -9.75
C GLU A 102 5.72 -5.10 -9.04
N PRO A 103 5.11 -6.29 -9.02
CA PRO A 103 5.79 -7.49 -8.52
C PRO A 103 6.98 -7.88 -9.40
N THR A 104 8.16 -8.10 -8.81
CA THR A 104 9.40 -8.53 -9.50
C THR A 104 9.69 -10.01 -9.26
N SER A 105 9.98 -10.80 -10.30
CA SER A 105 10.40 -12.21 -10.13
C SER A 105 11.92 -12.35 -10.00
N THR A 106 12.68 -11.60 -10.80
CA THR A 106 14.15 -11.58 -10.79
C THR A 106 14.70 -10.41 -9.97
N GLY A 107 13.99 -9.29 -9.95
CA GLY A 107 14.41 -8.05 -9.31
C GLY A 107 15.17 -7.13 -10.24
N ILE A 108 15.25 -5.87 -9.83
CA ILE A 108 15.94 -4.79 -10.55
C ILE A 108 17.39 -4.78 -10.09
N LYS A 109 18.34 -5.07 -10.99
CA LYS A 109 19.76 -5.20 -10.64
C LYS A 109 20.36 -3.82 -10.32
N VAL A 110 21.02 -3.70 -9.17
CA VAL A 110 21.67 -2.45 -8.71
C VAL A 110 23.15 -2.61 -8.41
N VAL A 111 23.60 -3.84 -8.13
CA VAL A 111 25.02 -4.17 -7.97
C VAL A 111 25.33 -5.45 -8.75
N ASP A 112 26.39 -5.41 -9.55
CA ASP A 112 26.86 -6.50 -10.39
C ASP A 112 28.29 -6.86 -10.03
N PHE A 113 28.49 -8.08 -9.57
CA PHE A 113 29.80 -8.67 -9.40
C PHE A 113 30.20 -9.41 -10.68
N ALA A 114 30.74 -8.65 -11.63
CA ALA A 114 31.12 -9.15 -12.94
C ALA A 114 32.46 -9.93 -12.94
N ALA A 115 33.21 -9.90 -11.83
CA ALA A 115 34.49 -10.59 -11.71
C ALA A 115 34.34 -12.12 -11.70
N ASP A 116 35.36 -12.85 -12.17
CA ASP A 116 35.39 -14.31 -12.07
C ASP A 116 35.46 -14.74 -10.59
N PRO A 117 34.42 -15.41 -10.04
CA PRO A 117 34.37 -15.79 -8.62
C PRO A 117 35.41 -16.86 -8.24
N THR A 118 36.07 -17.49 -9.22
CA THR A 118 37.19 -18.39 -8.97
C THR A 118 38.52 -17.66 -8.75
N GLN A 119 38.59 -16.38 -9.14
CA GLN A 119 39.80 -15.55 -9.06
C GLN A 119 39.67 -14.42 -8.04
N PHE A 120 38.47 -13.90 -7.86
CA PHE A 120 38.19 -12.74 -7.01
C PHE A 120 37.19 -13.09 -5.91
N GLN A 121 37.37 -12.45 -4.75
CA GLN A 121 36.47 -12.63 -3.61
C GLN A 121 35.39 -11.55 -3.61
N ASN A 122 34.14 -11.97 -3.47
CA ASN A 122 33.02 -11.05 -3.25
C ASN A 122 32.65 -11.02 -1.76
N ASN A 123 33.31 -10.18 -0.97
CA ASN A 123 33.05 -10.06 0.48
C ASN A 123 32.39 -8.73 0.86
N ALA A 124 31.98 -7.91 -0.12
CA ALA A 124 31.19 -6.72 0.15
C ALA A 124 29.75 -7.11 0.52
N GLN A 125 29.11 -6.28 1.33
CA GLN A 125 27.72 -6.45 1.75
C GLN A 125 26.99 -5.13 1.54
N PHE A 126 25.74 -5.22 1.10
CA PHE A 126 24.92 -4.04 0.80
C PHE A 126 23.64 -4.08 1.61
N SER A 127 23.20 -2.92 2.08
CA SER A 127 21.93 -2.79 2.83
C SER A 127 21.26 -1.48 2.47
N LEU A 128 19.94 -1.49 2.31
CA LEU A 128 19.18 -0.25 2.11
C LEU A 128 19.28 0.65 3.34
N ALA A 129 19.29 1.96 3.09
CA ALA A 129 19.19 2.97 4.14
C ALA A 129 17.81 2.94 4.83
N GLY A 130 17.73 3.59 5.99
CA GLY A 130 16.49 3.71 6.75
C GLY A 130 15.97 2.36 7.23
N SER A 131 14.68 2.13 7.03
CA SER A 131 13.97 0.93 7.46
C SER A 131 14.21 -0.33 6.61
N GLY A 132 15.10 -0.28 5.61
CA GLY A 132 15.52 -1.45 4.84
C GLY A 132 14.63 -1.82 3.64
N TYR A 133 13.74 -0.92 3.23
CA TYR A 133 12.89 -1.06 2.05
C TYR A 133 12.73 0.29 1.33
N VAL A 134 12.25 0.24 0.09
CA VAL A 134 11.85 1.41 -0.70
C VAL A 134 10.41 1.21 -1.10
N ASN A 135 9.52 2.13 -0.72
CA ASN A 135 8.14 2.06 -1.14
C ASN A 135 7.95 2.54 -2.58
N MET A 136 7.21 1.78 -3.39
CA MET A 136 6.60 2.30 -4.60
C MET A 136 5.22 1.68 -4.83
N GLY A 137 4.21 2.54 -4.89
CA GLY A 137 2.81 2.16 -5.07
C GLY A 137 2.37 1.13 -4.04
N ALA A 138 1.91 -0.03 -4.51
CA ALA A 138 1.39 -1.08 -3.64
C ALA A 138 2.48 -1.96 -2.98
N TYR A 139 3.76 -1.76 -3.31
CA TYR A 139 4.82 -2.72 -3.00
C TYR A 139 5.99 -2.11 -2.24
N ASP A 140 6.60 -2.93 -1.38
CA ASP A 140 7.88 -2.62 -0.74
C ASP A 140 8.99 -3.37 -1.47
N TYR A 141 9.99 -2.64 -1.95
CA TYR A 141 11.19 -3.20 -2.56
C TYR A 141 12.27 -3.36 -1.50
N THR A 142 12.79 -4.57 -1.34
CA THR A 142 13.92 -4.87 -0.45
C THR A 142 15.14 -5.25 -1.27
N LEU A 143 16.33 -5.06 -0.70
CA LEU A 143 17.57 -5.43 -1.35
C LEU A 143 17.92 -6.89 -1.03
N VAL A 144 18.05 -7.72 -2.07
CA VAL A 144 18.27 -9.15 -1.98
C VAL A 144 19.52 -9.52 -2.76
N GLU A 145 20.41 -10.28 -2.12
CA GLU A 145 21.56 -10.90 -2.78
C GLU A 145 21.11 -12.18 -3.50
N ASP A 146 21.44 -12.29 -4.79
CA ASP A 146 21.19 -13.49 -5.59
C ASP A 146 22.33 -13.71 -6.59
N ASN A 147 22.89 -14.92 -6.64
CA ASN A 147 24.02 -15.28 -7.48
C ASN A 147 25.22 -14.29 -7.44
N ASN A 148 25.53 -13.76 -6.24
CA ASN A 148 26.59 -12.76 -5.97
C ASN A 148 26.31 -11.33 -6.49
N ASP A 149 25.14 -11.10 -7.06
CA ASP A 149 24.63 -9.78 -7.45
C ASP A 149 23.60 -9.29 -6.43
N TRP A 150 23.27 -8.00 -6.44
CA TRP A 150 22.22 -7.43 -5.60
C TRP A 150 21.10 -6.81 -6.42
N TYR A 151 19.87 -7.13 -6.03
CA TYR A 151 18.65 -6.73 -6.72
C TYR A 151 17.67 -6.08 -5.76
N LEU A 152 16.92 -5.09 -6.23
CA LEU A 152 15.70 -4.63 -5.58
C LEU A 152 14.56 -5.57 -5.96
N ARG A 153 13.89 -6.17 -4.97
CA ARG A 153 12.78 -7.11 -5.17
C ARG A 153 11.55 -6.72 -4.35
N SER A 154 10.39 -6.78 -4.99
CA SER A 154 9.06 -6.58 -4.38
C SER A 154 8.34 -7.90 -4.09
N GLN A 155 9.07 -9.01 -3.99
CA GLN A 155 8.53 -10.34 -3.71
C GLN A 155 9.44 -11.09 -2.73
N GLU A 156 8.83 -11.88 -1.84
CA GLU A 156 9.55 -12.93 -1.12
C GLU A 156 9.57 -14.22 -1.93
N VAL A 157 10.75 -14.84 -2.02
CA VAL A 157 10.93 -16.16 -2.59
C VAL A 157 10.65 -17.19 -1.50
N THR A 158 9.51 -17.88 -1.58
CA THR A 158 9.30 -19.06 -0.75
C THR A 158 9.98 -20.24 -1.44
N PRO A 159 11.01 -20.88 -0.84
CA PRO A 159 11.62 -22.07 -1.42
C PRO A 159 10.54 -23.15 -1.59
N PRO A 160 10.52 -23.87 -2.71
CA PRO A 160 9.52 -24.90 -2.93
C PRO A 160 9.60 -25.96 -1.83
N SER A 161 8.44 -26.41 -1.34
CA SER A 161 8.39 -27.55 -0.42
C SER A 161 9.04 -28.78 -1.09
N PRO A 162 9.86 -29.56 -0.39
CA PRO A 162 10.40 -30.80 -0.94
C PRO A 162 9.24 -31.71 -1.37
N PRO A 163 9.34 -32.38 -2.53
CA PRO A 163 8.29 -33.29 -2.98
C PRO A 163 8.04 -34.36 -1.92
N ASP A 164 6.75 -34.67 -1.68
CA ASP A 164 6.39 -35.80 -0.83
C ASP A 164 6.99 -37.09 -1.44
N PRO A 165 7.61 -37.96 -0.64
CA PRO A 165 8.22 -39.18 -1.16
C PRO A 165 7.12 -40.08 -1.75
N ASP A 166 7.05 -40.15 -3.07
CA ASP A 166 6.16 -41.07 -3.77
C ASP A 166 6.60 -42.52 -3.50
N PRO A 167 5.72 -43.40 -3.00
CA PRO A 167 6.05 -44.80 -2.74
C PRO A 167 6.15 -45.67 -4.01
N THR A 168 6.08 -45.11 -5.23
CA THR A 168 6.12 -45.88 -6.47
C THR A 168 7.47 -45.77 -7.22
N PRO A 169 8.04 -46.90 -7.69
CA PRO A 169 9.24 -46.88 -8.52
C PRO A 169 8.86 -46.70 -9.99
N ASP A 170 8.85 -45.47 -10.49
CA ASP A 170 9.04 -45.17 -11.92
C ASP A 170 9.68 -43.78 -12.09
N PRO A 171 10.80 -43.60 -12.83
CA PRO A 171 11.50 -42.33 -12.90
C PRO A 171 11.01 -41.54 -14.12
N THR A 172 9.92 -40.80 -13.97
CA THR A 172 9.81 -39.52 -14.66
C THR A 172 10.29 -38.45 -13.69
N PRO A 173 11.31 -37.64 -14.03
CA PRO A 173 11.63 -36.46 -13.22
C PRO A 173 10.36 -35.61 -13.15
N ASP A 174 9.78 -35.48 -11.97
CA ASP A 174 8.78 -34.45 -11.75
C ASP A 174 9.42 -33.11 -12.11
N PRO A 175 8.73 -32.23 -12.85
CA PRO A 175 9.25 -30.89 -13.10
C PRO A 175 9.58 -30.25 -11.76
N GLU A 176 10.78 -29.65 -11.64
CA GLU A 176 11.15 -28.99 -10.39
C GLU A 176 10.06 -28.00 -10.00
N PRO A 177 9.59 -28.04 -8.74
CA PRO A 177 8.55 -27.13 -8.28
C PRO A 177 9.03 -25.69 -8.45
N THR A 178 8.35 -24.93 -9.30
CA THR A 178 8.60 -23.49 -9.48
C THR A 178 8.38 -22.78 -8.15
N PRO A 179 9.34 -21.96 -7.67
CA PRO A 179 9.18 -21.17 -6.45
C PRO A 179 7.89 -20.35 -6.51
N ALA A 180 7.11 -20.38 -5.43
CA ALA A 180 5.93 -19.54 -5.33
C ALA A 180 6.38 -18.15 -4.89
N TYR A 181 6.23 -17.17 -5.77
CA TYR A 181 6.51 -15.80 -5.46
C TYR A 181 5.30 -15.12 -4.81
N LYS A 182 5.51 -14.48 -3.67
CA LYS A 182 4.49 -13.69 -2.98
C LYS A 182 4.89 -12.21 -3.01
N PRO A 183 4.10 -11.34 -3.65
CA PRO A 183 4.34 -9.90 -3.60
C PRO A 183 4.35 -9.40 -2.16
N VAL A 184 5.25 -8.48 -1.87
CA VAL A 184 5.37 -7.84 -0.55
C VAL A 184 4.60 -6.53 -0.61
N LEU A 185 3.43 -6.50 0.04
CA LEU A 185 2.57 -5.32 0.04
C LEU A 185 3.05 -4.28 1.06
N ASN A 186 3.04 -3.00 0.67
CA ASN A 186 3.22 -1.90 1.63
C ASN A 186 2.06 -1.88 2.63
N ALA A 187 2.37 -1.69 3.92
CA ALA A 187 1.44 -1.25 4.96
C ALA A 187 0.49 -0.10 4.54
N LYS A 188 0.93 0.94 3.81
CA LYS A 188 0.09 2.06 3.32
C LYS A 188 -1.11 1.56 2.53
N VAL A 189 -0.98 0.48 1.74
CA VAL A 189 -2.11 -0.15 1.02
C VAL A 189 -3.26 -0.48 1.95
N GLY A 190 -2.95 -0.91 3.17
CA GLY A 190 -3.93 -1.17 4.20
C GLY A 190 -4.63 0.09 4.71
N GLY A 191 -3.88 1.18 4.90
CA GLY A 191 -4.46 2.48 5.25
C GLY A 191 -5.44 2.98 4.18
N TYR A 192 -5.09 2.82 2.90
CA TYR A 192 -6.00 3.10 1.79
C TYR A 192 -7.25 2.22 1.81
N PHE A 193 -7.13 0.93 2.13
CA PHE A 193 -8.28 0.04 2.26
C PHE A 193 -9.18 0.39 3.45
N ASN A 194 -8.62 0.78 4.60
CA ASN A 194 -9.39 1.24 5.76
C ASN A 194 -10.20 2.49 5.39
N ASN A 195 -9.55 3.50 4.78
CA ASN A 195 -10.23 4.72 4.34
C ASN A 195 -11.33 4.43 3.29
N LEU A 196 -11.09 3.51 2.35
CA LEU A 196 -12.09 3.09 1.37
C LEU A 196 -13.28 2.37 2.03
N ARG A 197 -13.02 1.49 3.00
CA ARG A 197 -14.07 0.79 3.75
C ARG A 197 -14.92 1.77 4.55
N ALA A 198 -14.28 2.67 5.30
CA ALA A 198 -14.94 3.73 6.05
C ALA A 198 -15.83 4.58 5.15
N ALA A 199 -15.31 5.01 3.99
CA ALA A 199 -16.05 5.83 3.03
C ALA A 199 -17.33 5.15 2.50
N ASN A 200 -17.31 3.81 2.36
CA ASN A 200 -18.46 3.03 1.86
C ASN A 200 -19.42 2.58 2.96
N GLN A 201 -19.01 2.57 4.23
CA GLN A 201 -19.82 2.02 5.32
C GLN A 201 -20.34 3.07 6.31
N ALA A 202 -19.61 4.18 6.51
CA ALA A 202 -19.91 5.17 7.55
C ALA A 202 -21.38 5.65 7.53
N PHE A 203 -21.89 5.98 6.35
CA PHE A 203 -23.19 6.61 6.19
C PHE A 203 -24.28 5.65 5.69
N VAL A 204 -24.02 4.34 5.66
CA VAL A 204 -25.05 3.34 5.29
C VAL A 204 -26.14 3.31 6.35
N MET A 205 -27.39 3.36 5.92
CA MET A 205 -28.58 3.35 6.78
C MET A 205 -29.49 2.19 6.39
N GLU A 206 -30.17 1.60 7.37
CA GLU A 206 -31.38 0.81 7.17
C GLU A 206 -32.63 1.69 7.34
N ARG A 207 -33.81 1.17 7.00
CA ARG A 207 -35.08 1.90 7.19
C ARG A 207 -35.20 2.50 8.60
N HIS A 208 -34.92 1.73 9.65
CA HIS A 208 -35.10 2.20 11.04
C HIS A 208 -34.08 3.27 11.47
N ASP A 209 -33.01 3.49 10.69
CA ASP A 209 -31.88 4.35 11.04
C ASP A 209 -32.13 5.83 10.73
N HIS A 210 -33.25 6.17 10.09
CA HIS A 210 -33.58 7.55 9.73
C HIS A 210 -35.02 7.96 10.05
N ALA A 211 -35.28 9.27 10.00
CA ALA A 211 -36.61 9.84 10.12
C ALA A 211 -37.51 9.32 8.98
N GLY A 212 -38.77 9.07 9.33
CA GLY A 212 -39.80 8.52 8.45
C GLY A 212 -39.84 6.99 8.39
N GLY A 213 -38.73 6.32 8.67
CA GLY A 213 -38.60 4.87 8.50
C GLY A 213 -39.45 4.00 9.43
N ASP A 214 -39.70 4.43 10.67
CA ASP A 214 -40.68 3.80 11.57
C ASP A 214 -41.79 4.78 12.02
N GLY A 215 -41.90 5.93 11.32
CA GLY A 215 -42.86 7.01 11.55
C GLY A 215 -42.39 8.12 12.49
N GLN A 216 -41.11 8.14 12.90
CA GLN A 216 -40.51 9.22 13.67
C GLN A 216 -40.16 10.42 12.78
N THR A 217 -40.48 11.65 13.22
CA THR A 217 -40.19 12.87 12.46
C THR A 217 -38.75 13.37 12.58
N LEU A 218 -38.00 12.87 13.57
CA LEU A 218 -36.61 13.20 13.82
C LEU A 218 -35.89 11.95 14.32
N ASN A 219 -34.69 11.69 13.82
CA ASN A 219 -33.84 10.59 14.27
C ASN A 219 -32.39 11.07 14.38
N LEU A 220 -31.77 10.80 15.53
CA LEU A 220 -30.34 10.97 15.75
C LEU A 220 -29.72 9.59 15.97
N ARG A 221 -28.72 9.26 15.15
CA ARG A 221 -27.99 8.01 15.18
C ARG A 221 -26.52 8.28 15.48
N VAL A 222 -25.96 7.51 16.42
CA VAL A 222 -24.54 7.54 16.77
C VAL A 222 -24.02 6.11 16.73
N ILE A 223 -23.00 5.87 15.92
CA ILE A 223 -22.41 4.56 15.66
C ILE A 223 -20.95 4.62 16.07
N GLY A 224 -20.54 3.65 16.88
CA GLY A 224 -19.13 3.39 17.17
C GLY A 224 -18.80 1.96 16.76
N GLY A 225 -17.60 1.74 16.25
CA GLY A 225 -17.15 0.42 15.83
C GLY A 225 -15.65 0.28 16.05
N ASN A 226 -15.22 -0.96 16.35
CA ASN A 226 -13.82 -1.34 16.36
C ASN A 226 -13.67 -2.60 15.51
N TYR A 227 -12.77 -2.56 14.53
CA TYR A 227 -12.61 -3.60 13.53
C TYR A 227 -11.18 -4.12 13.52
N HIS A 228 -11.05 -5.45 13.42
CA HIS A 228 -9.79 -6.14 13.25
C HIS A 228 -9.91 -7.16 12.13
N TYR A 229 -9.02 -7.10 11.15
CA TYR A 229 -9.01 -8.06 10.04
C TYR A 229 -7.62 -8.14 9.41
N THR A 230 -7.42 -9.08 8.49
CA THR A 230 -6.17 -9.19 7.73
C THR A 230 -6.48 -9.12 6.25
N ALA A 231 -5.97 -8.10 5.57
CA ALA A 231 -6.10 -7.93 4.12
C ALA A 231 -4.98 -8.68 3.39
N ALA A 232 -5.34 -9.37 2.30
CA ALA A 232 -4.43 -10.13 1.44
C ALA A 232 -3.53 -11.16 2.16
N GLY A 233 -3.86 -11.55 3.39
CA GLY A 233 -3.03 -12.42 4.23
C GLY A 233 -1.72 -11.80 4.74
N GLN A 234 -1.46 -10.53 4.43
CA GLN A 234 -0.19 -9.85 4.78
C GLN A 234 -0.40 -8.64 5.68
N LEU A 235 -1.50 -7.91 5.52
CA LEU A 235 -1.70 -6.62 6.19
C LEU A 235 -2.69 -6.76 7.34
N ALA A 236 -2.20 -6.78 8.57
CA ALA A 236 -3.04 -6.77 9.77
C ALA A 236 -3.59 -5.36 9.98
N GLN A 237 -4.92 -5.26 10.09
CA GLN A 237 -5.65 -3.99 10.19
C GLN A 237 -6.31 -3.83 11.56
N HIS A 238 -6.25 -2.62 12.08
CA HIS A 238 -7.04 -2.15 13.21
C HIS A 238 -7.74 -0.83 12.84
N GLU A 239 -9.03 -0.69 13.16
CA GLU A 239 -9.77 0.54 12.86
C GLU A 239 -10.80 0.86 13.94
N ASP A 240 -10.81 2.11 14.39
CA ASP A 240 -11.85 2.69 15.23
C ASP A 240 -12.67 3.68 14.40
N THR A 241 -13.99 3.48 14.39
CA THR A 241 -14.92 4.29 13.59
C THR A 241 -15.93 4.99 14.47
N SER A 242 -16.22 6.26 14.20
CA SER A 242 -17.32 6.98 14.81
C SER A 242 -18.14 7.70 13.75
N THR A 243 -19.46 7.52 13.75
CA THR A 243 -20.36 8.24 12.84
C THR A 243 -21.58 8.76 13.57
N VAL A 244 -21.94 10.01 13.28
CA VAL A 244 -23.15 10.67 13.79
C VAL A 244 -23.99 11.11 12.59
N GLN A 245 -25.27 10.74 12.58
CA GLN A 245 -26.25 11.16 11.58
C GLN A 245 -27.48 11.74 12.24
N LEU A 246 -27.96 12.87 11.71
CA LEU A 246 -29.23 13.48 12.09
C LEU A 246 -30.12 13.54 10.86
N SER A 247 -31.31 12.97 10.96
CA SER A 247 -32.33 13.01 9.91
C SER A 247 -33.64 13.57 10.43
N GLY A 248 -34.38 14.23 9.56
CA GLY A 248 -35.69 14.80 9.88
C GLY A 248 -36.64 14.75 8.70
N ASP A 249 -37.90 14.47 8.99
CA ASP A 249 -38.98 14.50 8.00
C ASP A 249 -39.37 15.94 7.70
N LEU A 250 -39.36 16.28 6.42
CA LEU A 250 -39.70 17.62 5.94
C LEU A 250 -41.13 17.67 5.41
N PHE A 251 -41.56 16.60 4.75
CA PHE A 251 -42.89 16.48 4.18
C PHE A 251 -43.46 15.10 4.47
N SER A 252 -44.74 15.05 4.83
CA SER A 252 -45.48 13.81 4.93
C SER A 252 -46.90 14.00 4.40
N GLY A 253 -47.49 12.92 3.91
CA GLY A 253 -48.82 12.96 3.32
C GLY A 253 -49.49 11.62 3.29
N ARG A 254 -50.80 11.64 3.02
CA ARG A 254 -51.58 10.42 2.80
C ARG A 254 -51.79 10.19 1.31
N TRP A 255 -51.81 8.92 0.92
CA TRP A 255 -52.16 8.49 -0.43
C TRP A 255 -53.30 7.49 -0.37
N GLY A 256 -54.38 7.75 -1.11
CA GLY A 256 -55.54 6.86 -1.13
C GLY A 256 -56.29 6.86 0.21
N ALA A 257 -56.82 5.69 0.60
CA ALA A 257 -57.64 5.56 1.80
C ALA A 257 -56.80 5.49 3.10
N ASP A 258 -55.60 4.92 3.02
CA ASP A 258 -54.80 4.46 4.16
C ASP A 258 -53.28 4.51 3.97
N GLY A 259 -52.80 4.81 2.76
CA GLY A 259 -51.38 4.93 2.46
C GLY A 259 -50.76 6.19 3.05
N GLU A 260 -49.46 6.11 3.34
CA GLU A 260 -48.68 7.19 3.94
C GLU A 260 -47.30 7.27 3.28
N TRP A 261 -46.83 8.49 3.03
CA TRP A 261 -45.50 8.75 2.50
C TRP A 261 -44.81 9.84 3.29
N MET A 262 -43.49 9.76 3.36
CA MET A 262 -42.62 10.69 4.08
C MET A 262 -41.39 10.99 3.21
N LEU A 263 -41.00 12.26 3.18
CA LEU A 263 -39.77 12.74 2.56
C LEU A 263 -38.99 13.55 3.58
N GLY A 264 -37.74 13.13 3.81
CA GLY A 264 -36.84 13.72 4.78
C GLY A 264 -35.49 14.10 4.18
N ALA A 265 -34.68 14.73 5.01
CA ALA A 265 -33.28 14.99 4.74
C ALA A 265 -32.43 14.42 5.88
N VAL A 266 -31.20 14.06 5.54
CA VAL A 266 -30.20 13.57 6.49
C VAL A 266 -28.89 14.32 6.29
N GLY A 267 -28.21 14.59 7.40
CA GLY A 267 -26.83 15.07 7.42
C GLY A 267 -26.02 14.26 8.41
N GLY A 268 -24.73 14.04 8.13
CA GLY A 268 -23.86 13.27 9.00
C GLY A 268 -22.40 13.70 8.98
N TYR A 269 -21.71 13.32 10.05
CA TYR A 269 -20.27 13.45 10.22
C TYR A 269 -19.68 12.10 10.62
N SER A 270 -18.52 11.75 10.08
CA SER A 270 -17.78 10.53 10.38
C SER A 270 -16.32 10.86 10.67
N ASP A 271 -15.76 10.17 11.65
CA ASP A 271 -14.39 10.31 12.14
C ASP A 271 -13.83 8.92 12.36
N ASN A 272 -12.84 8.52 11.56
CA ASN A 272 -12.30 7.18 11.57
C ASN A 272 -10.77 7.25 11.60
N GLN A 273 -10.17 6.39 12.39
CA GLN A 273 -8.73 6.25 12.52
C GLN A 273 -8.37 4.76 12.50
N GLY A 274 -7.19 4.44 11.99
CA GLY A 274 -6.74 3.06 11.97
C GLY A 274 -5.25 2.94 11.74
N ASP A 275 -4.80 1.70 11.79
CA ASP A 275 -3.45 1.33 11.44
C ASP A 275 -3.40 0.01 10.68
N SER A 276 -2.38 -0.10 9.86
CA SER A 276 -2.05 -1.25 9.03
C SER A 276 -0.63 -1.68 9.33
N ARG A 277 -0.42 -2.98 9.58
CA ARG A 277 0.90 -3.55 9.77
C ARG A 277 1.17 -4.67 8.77
N SER A 278 2.27 -4.59 8.04
CA SER A 278 2.74 -5.68 7.18
C SER A 278 3.37 -6.79 8.02
N ASN A 279 2.85 -8.02 7.90
CA ASN A 279 3.42 -9.20 8.53
C ASN A 279 4.68 -9.71 7.81
N MET A 280 4.95 -9.22 6.59
CA MET A 280 6.10 -9.61 5.79
C MET A 280 7.32 -8.75 6.16
N THR A 281 7.18 -7.42 6.10
CA THR A 281 8.26 -6.46 6.34
C THR A 281 8.28 -5.91 7.76
N GLY A 282 7.18 -6.06 8.50
CA GLY A 282 7.01 -5.49 9.83
C GLY A 282 6.65 -4.00 9.83
N THR A 283 6.52 -3.38 8.66
CA THR A 283 6.20 -1.96 8.48
C THR A 283 4.81 -1.63 8.99
N ARG A 284 4.61 -0.35 9.34
CA ARG A 284 3.36 0.16 9.90
C ARG A 284 2.99 1.48 9.24
N ALA A 285 1.75 1.56 8.79
CA ALA A 285 1.13 2.78 8.33
C ALA A 285 -0.08 3.11 9.22
N ASP A 286 -0.27 4.39 9.51
CA ASP A 286 -1.45 4.91 10.19
C ASP A 286 -2.35 5.61 9.15
N ASN A 287 -3.66 5.57 9.37
CA ASN A 287 -4.65 6.21 8.50
C ASN A 287 -5.68 7.00 9.29
N GLN A 288 -6.15 8.10 8.70
CA GLN A 288 -7.21 8.94 9.25
C GLN A 288 -8.20 9.33 8.13
N ASN A 289 -9.47 9.42 8.50
CA ASN A 289 -10.55 9.74 7.58
C ASN A 289 -11.62 10.58 8.30
N HIS A 290 -11.92 11.75 7.73
CA HIS A 290 -12.99 12.63 8.18
C HIS A 290 -14.01 12.79 7.06
N GLY A 291 -15.27 12.46 7.35
CA GLY A 291 -16.34 12.41 6.37
C GLY A 291 -17.51 13.32 6.72
N TYR A 292 -18.11 13.92 5.69
CA TYR A 292 -19.41 14.60 5.79
C TYR A 292 -20.34 14.04 4.73
N ALA A 293 -21.60 13.85 5.07
CA ALA A 293 -22.63 13.44 4.12
C ALA A 293 -23.90 14.27 4.25
N VAL A 294 -24.55 14.50 3.11
CA VAL A 294 -25.90 15.08 3.05
C VAL A 294 -26.74 14.27 2.09
N GLY A 295 -28.03 14.11 2.39
CA GLY A 295 -28.90 13.33 1.54
C GLY A 295 -30.38 13.48 1.83
N LEU A 296 -31.14 12.66 1.12
CA LEU A 296 -32.60 12.60 1.17
C LEU A 296 -33.03 11.19 1.58
N THR A 297 -34.11 11.12 2.33
CA THR A 297 -34.77 9.88 2.74
C THR A 297 -36.22 9.91 2.26
N SER A 298 -36.75 8.74 1.93
CA SER A 298 -38.12 8.57 1.44
C SER A 298 -38.67 7.25 1.93
N SER A 299 -39.82 7.29 2.58
CA SER A 299 -40.52 6.08 3.03
C SER A 299 -41.98 6.11 2.58
N TRP A 300 -42.50 4.95 2.18
CA TRP A 300 -43.89 4.76 1.76
C TRP A 300 -44.46 3.49 2.38
N PHE A 301 -45.69 3.60 2.90
CA PHE A 301 -46.42 2.50 3.53
C PHE A 301 -47.81 2.37 2.91
N GLN A 302 -48.20 1.13 2.59
CA GLN A 302 -49.53 0.83 2.09
C GLN A 302 -50.63 1.09 3.13
N HIS A 303 -50.42 0.72 4.40
CA HIS A 303 -51.35 0.99 5.50
C HIS A 303 -50.63 1.64 6.69
N GLY A 304 -50.45 2.97 6.67
CA GLY A 304 -49.65 3.70 7.67
C GLY A 304 -50.13 3.52 9.12
N LYS A 305 -51.46 3.39 9.34
CA LYS A 305 -52.03 3.23 10.69
C LYS A 305 -51.91 1.84 11.29
N GLN A 306 -51.83 0.79 10.47
CA GLN A 306 -51.86 -0.60 10.93
C GLN A 306 -50.51 -1.30 10.88
N LYS A 307 -49.46 -0.61 10.38
CA LYS A 307 -48.11 -1.16 10.14
C LYS A 307 -48.15 -2.56 9.49
N GLN A 308 -49.09 -2.74 8.55
CA GLN A 308 -49.34 -3.97 7.81
C GLN A 308 -49.37 -3.67 6.31
N GLY A 309 -49.00 -4.65 5.50
CA GLY A 309 -48.96 -4.50 4.05
C GLY A 309 -47.58 -4.16 3.51
N ALA A 310 -47.55 -3.76 2.24
CA ALA A 310 -46.33 -3.42 1.55
C ALA A 310 -45.72 -2.11 2.07
N TRP A 311 -44.39 -2.02 2.03
CA TRP A 311 -43.65 -0.81 2.31
C TRP A 311 -42.44 -0.70 1.39
N LEU A 312 -41.99 0.53 1.18
CA LEU A 312 -40.84 0.90 0.37
C LEU A 312 -40.06 1.97 1.12
N ASP A 313 -38.75 1.80 1.21
CA ASP A 313 -37.82 2.74 1.81
C ASP A 313 -36.66 3.00 0.86
N ASN A 314 -36.24 4.26 0.79
CA ASN A 314 -35.14 4.71 -0.05
C ASN A 314 -34.38 5.83 0.62
N TRP A 315 -33.07 5.80 0.44
CA TRP A 315 -32.24 6.94 0.76
C TRP A 315 -31.14 7.11 -0.28
N LEU A 316 -30.68 8.35 -0.41
CA LEU A 316 -29.62 8.77 -1.31
C LEU A 316 -28.79 9.83 -0.60
N GLN A 317 -27.48 9.61 -0.48
CA GLN A 317 -26.56 10.56 0.13
C GLN A 317 -25.37 10.83 -0.79
N TYR A 318 -24.89 12.06 -0.78
CA TYR A 318 -23.60 12.46 -1.33
C TYR A 318 -22.65 12.69 -0.15
N ALA A 319 -21.47 12.06 -0.20
CA ALA A 319 -20.47 12.13 0.85
C ALA A 319 -19.14 12.68 0.33
N TRP A 320 -18.45 13.43 1.18
CA TRP A 320 -17.09 13.94 0.97
C TRP A 320 -16.22 13.45 2.13
N PHE A 321 -14.99 13.08 1.81
CA PHE A 321 -14.01 12.62 2.79
C PHE A 321 -12.66 13.28 2.53
N SER A 322 -12.01 13.67 3.62
CA SER A 322 -10.59 14.03 3.66
C SER A 322 -9.86 12.84 4.28
N ASN A 323 -8.82 12.35 3.61
CA ASN A 323 -8.15 11.10 3.92
C ASN A 323 -6.65 11.34 4.00
N ASP A 324 -6.06 10.79 5.05
CA ASP A 324 -4.63 10.84 5.28
C ASP A 324 -4.12 9.40 5.49
N VAL A 325 -2.97 9.09 4.88
CA VAL A 325 -2.25 7.83 5.09
C VAL A 325 -0.77 8.17 5.27
N SER A 326 -0.13 7.64 6.31
CA SER A 326 1.26 7.94 6.62
C SER A 326 2.00 6.69 7.09
N GLU A 327 3.29 6.60 6.78
CA GLU A 327 4.19 5.55 7.24
C GLU A 327 5.38 6.19 7.96
N HIS A 328 6.02 5.44 8.87
CA HIS A 328 7.18 5.95 9.60
C HIS A 328 8.34 6.21 8.63
N GLU A 329 8.93 7.40 8.68
CA GLU A 329 10.01 7.89 7.79
C GLU A 329 9.57 8.40 6.40
N ASP A 330 8.29 8.28 6.08
CA ASP A 330 7.70 8.74 4.82
C ASP A 330 6.82 9.99 5.00
N ASP A 331 6.61 10.72 3.90
CA ASP A 331 5.64 11.82 3.86
C ASP A 331 4.19 11.31 3.97
N VAL A 332 3.29 12.20 4.41
CA VAL A 332 1.86 11.93 4.56
C VAL A 332 1.15 12.11 3.21
N ASP A 333 0.44 11.07 2.79
CA ASP A 333 -0.39 11.07 1.59
C ASP A 333 -1.76 11.68 1.91
N HIS A 334 -1.95 12.94 1.49
CA HIS A 334 -3.20 13.67 1.66
C HIS A 334 -4.07 13.59 0.39
N TYR A 335 -5.31 13.10 0.51
CA TYR A 335 -6.24 13.06 -0.62
C TYR A 335 -7.71 13.24 -0.23
N HIS A 336 -8.50 13.68 -1.19
CA HIS A 336 -9.94 13.84 -1.04
C HIS A 336 -10.67 12.78 -1.83
N SER A 337 -11.74 12.24 -1.27
CA SER A 337 -12.65 11.33 -1.96
C SER A 337 -14.10 11.80 -1.82
N SER A 338 -14.92 11.52 -2.81
CA SER A 338 -16.34 11.89 -2.79
C SER A 338 -17.15 10.92 -3.62
N GLY A 339 -18.40 10.67 -3.21
CA GLY A 339 -19.22 9.68 -3.89
C GLY A 339 -20.70 9.76 -3.52
N ILE A 340 -21.48 8.99 -4.26
CA ILE A 340 -22.91 8.80 -4.03
C ILE A 340 -23.12 7.40 -3.47
N ILE A 341 -23.89 7.29 -2.39
CA ILE A 341 -24.39 6.04 -1.83
C ILE A 341 -25.92 6.08 -1.82
N ALA A 342 -26.54 4.95 -2.16
CA ALA A 342 -27.99 4.85 -2.25
C ALA A 342 -28.45 3.44 -1.87
N SER A 343 -29.65 3.34 -1.30
CA SER A 343 -30.31 2.06 -1.03
C SER A 343 -31.79 2.14 -1.38
N LEU A 344 -32.34 1.00 -1.79
CA LEU A 344 -33.77 0.81 -2.01
C LEU A 344 -34.17 -0.50 -1.32
N GLU A 345 -35.02 -0.40 -0.31
CA GLU A 345 -35.51 -1.53 0.46
C GLU A 345 -37.03 -1.63 0.32
N ALA A 346 -37.56 -2.83 0.13
CA ALA A 346 -39.00 -3.05 0.05
C ALA A 346 -39.38 -4.33 0.77
N GLY A 347 -40.57 -4.35 1.35
CA GLY A 347 -41.04 -5.52 2.07
C GLY A 347 -42.55 -5.56 2.25
N TYR A 348 -43.03 -6.61 2.92
CA TYR A 348 -44.44 -6.77 3.24
C TYR A 348 -44.59 -7.33 4.66
N GLN A 349 -45.37 -6.65 5.49
CA GLN A 349 -45.61 -7.05 6.88
C GLN A 349 -47.00 -7.65 7.07
N TRP A 350 -47.06 -8.83 7.69
CA TRP A 350 -48.31 -9.55 8.03
C TRP A 350 -48.48 -9.57 9.55
N LEU A 351 -49.71 -9.42 10.06
CA LEU A 351 -50.01 -9.77 11.45
C LEU A 351 -50.32 -11.27 11.55
N PRO A 352 -49.54 -12.06 12.30
CA PRO A 352 -49.97 -13.41 12.67
C PRO A 352 -51.21 -13.27 13.58
N GLY A 353 -52.28 -13.99 13.26
CA GLY A 353 -53.61 -13.78 13.86
C GLY A 353 -53.62 -13.74 15.40
N ALA A 354 -54.49 -12.88 15.95
CA ALA A 354 -54.77 -12.86 17.38
C ALA A 354 -55.52 -14.13 17.78
N TRP A 355 -54.98 -14.89 18.74
CA TRP A 355 -55.71 -15.98 19.37
C TRP A 355 -56.83 -15.41 20.23
N CYS A 356 -58.07 -15.51 19.77
CA CYS A 356 -59.23 -15.43 20.65
C CYS A 356 -59.30 -16.74 21.44
N GLY A 357 -59.02 -16.68 22.74
CA GLY A 357 -59.44 -17.73 23.67
C GLY A 357 -60.90 -17.50 24.03
N ASP A 358 -61.74 -18.49 23.76
CA ASP A 358 -63.15 -18.56 24.18
C ASP A 358 -63.31 -18.75 25.69
#